data_AF-A0A2H9RQK2-F1
#
_entry.id   AF-A0A2H9RQK2-F1
#
_cell.length_a   1.000
_cell.length_b   1.000
_cell.length_c   1.000
_cell.angle_alpha   90.00
_cell.angle_beta   90.00
_cell.angle_gamma   90.00
#
_symmetry.space_group_name_H-M   'P 1'
#
loop_
_entity.id
_entity.type
_entity.pdbx_description
1 polymer ?
#
loop_
_entity_poly.entity_id
_entity_poly.type
_entity_poly.pdbx_seq_one_letter_code
_entity_poly.pdbx_strand_id
1 'polypeptide(L)' 'MSPSKTRKIDTAELKKLQKDEKIRNDARRTGQKKGVSISTDKPKLKTEKVDRPARKTTKKRVAVR' A
#
# COMPACT_ATOMS: atom_id res chain seq x y z
N MET A 1 28.44 -9.59 11.60
CA MET A 1 28.18 -9.30 10.17
C MET A 1 28.84 -10.41 9.36
N SER A 2 28.06 -11.35 8.83
CA SER A 2 28.59 -12.40 7.93
C SER A 2 28.97 -11.76 6.59
N PRO A 3 30.18 -11.97 6.05
CA PRO A 3 30.51 -11.48 4.72
C PRO A 3 29.64 -12.24 3.72
N SER A 4 28.64 -11.54 3.16
CA SER A 4 27.80 -12.11 2.11
C SER A 4 28.71 -12.48 0.94
N LYS A 5 28.69 -13.75 0.55
CA LYS A 5 29.43 -14.26 -0.61
C LYS A 5 28.83 -13.61 -1.86
N THR A 6 29.28 -12.42 -2.23
CA THR A 6 28.84 -11.74 -3.45
C THR A 6 29.33 -12.54 -4.64
N ARG A 7 28.41 -13.23 -5.32
CA ARG A 7 28.66 -13.82 -6.64
C ARG A 7 29.17 -12.69 -7.55
N LYS A 8 30.28 -12.91 -8.25
CA LYS A 8 30.75 -11.96 -9.26
C LYS A 8 29.67 -11.90 -10.34
N ILE A 9 29.08 -10.72 -10.51
CA ILE A 9 28.06 -10.46 -11.52
C ILE A 9 28.79 -10.09 -12.81
N ASP A 10 28.45 -10.74 -13.91
CA ASP A 10 29.04 -10.41 -15.21
C ASP A 10 28.61 -9.01 -15.66
N THR A 11 29.43 -8.35 -16.46
CA THR A 11 29.16 -6.98 -16.92
C THR A 11 27.87 -6.87 -17.75
N ALA A 12 27.50 -7.94 -18.47
CA ALA A 12 26.25 -8.04 -19.20
C ALA A 12 25.03 -8.12 -18.27
N GLU A 13 25.14 -8.91 -17.20
CA GLU A 13 24.10 -9.05 -16.18
C GLU A 13 23.94 -7.75 -15.40
N LEU A 14 25.04 -7.07 -15.06
CA LEU A 14 25.01 -5.74 -14.44
C LEU A 14 24.26 -4.72 -15.31
N LYS A 15 24.54 -4.68 -16.62
CA LYS A 15 23.85 -3.78 -17.56
C LYS A 15 22.35 -4.08 -17.63
N LYS A 16 21.96 -5.36 -17.61
CA LYS A 16 20.55 -5.76 -17.58
C LYS A 16 19.87 -5.27 -16.30
N LEU A 17 20.48 -5.51 -15.14
CA LEU A 17 19.96 -5.06 -13.85
C LEU A 17 19.80 -3.54 -13.77
N GLN A 18 20.75 -2.78 -14.32
CA GLN A 18 20.66 -1.32 -14.39
C GLN A 18 19.51 -0.83 -15.27
N LYS A 19 19.25 -1.49 -16.41
CA LYS A 19 18.11 -1.17 -17.27
C LYS A 19 16.78 -1.46 -16.57
N ASP A 20 16.68 -2.62 -15.93
CA ASP A 20 15.47 -3.03 -15.20
C ASP A 20 15.19 -2.10 -14.02
N GLU A 21 16.22 -1.67 -13.29
CA GLU A 21 16.12 -0.69 -12.21
C GLU A 21 15.63 0.68 -12.72
N LYS A 22 16.12 1.12 -13.88
CA LYS A 22 15.67 2.36 -14.50
C LYS A 22 14.18 2.32 -14.84
N ILE A 23 13.73 1.23 -15.49
CA ILE A 23 12.32 1.02 -15.86
C ILE A 23 11.43 1.04 -14.61
N ARG A 24 11.83 0.31 -13.55
CA ARG A 24 11.09 0.29 -12.27
C ARG A 24 10.98 1.68 -11.64
N ASN A 25 12.05 2.47 -11.67
CA ASN A 25 12.04 3.82 -11.12
C ASN A 25 11.19 4.80 -11.94
N ASP A 26 11.20 4.71 -13.26
CA ASP A 26 10.39 5.56 -14.13
C ASP A 26 8.90 5.24 -13.97
N ALA A 27 8.54 3.95 -13.88
CA ALA A 27 7.19 3.50 -13.58
C ALA A 27 6.72 4.02 -12.19
N ARG A 28 7.58 3.89 -11.17
CA ARG A 28 7.32 4.40 -9.82
C ARG A 28 7.09 5.91 -9.80
N ARG A 29 7.94 6.70 -10.48
CA ARG A 29 7.79 8.16 -10.58
C ARG A 29 6.49 8.54 -11.28
N THR A 30 6.13 7.84 -12.34
CA THR A 30 4.88 8.07 -13.08
C THR A 30 3.66 7.75 -12.22
N GLY A 31 3.69 6.65 -11.48
CA GLY A 31 2.64 6.31 -10.50
C GLY A 31 2.50 7.36 -9.41
N GLN A 32 3.61 7.79 -8.80
CA GLN A 32 3.62 8.81 -7.74
C GLN A 32 3.02 10.14 -8.20
N LYS A 33 3.31 10.59 -9.43
CA LYS A 33 2.69 11.79 -10.02
C LYS A 33 1.18 11.68 -10.15
N LYS A 34 0.67 10.46 -10.37
CA LYS A 34 -0.77 10.16 -10.45
C LYS A 34 -1.41 9.91 -9.07
N GLY A 35 -0.67 10.12 -7.98
CA GLY A 35 -1.13 9.85 -6.61
C GLY A 35 -1.12 8.35 -6.24
N VAL A 36 -0.58 7.49 -7.10
CA VAL A 36 -0.40 6.06 -6.83
C VAL A 36 0.92 5.86 -6.09
N SER A 37 0.85 5.42 -4.85
CA SER A 37 1.98 5.04 -4.03
C SER A 37 1.93 3.55 -3.69
N ILE A 38 3.03 3.01 -3.18
CA ILE A 38 3.14 1.60 -2.75
C ILE A 38 2.11 1.28 -1.64
N SER A 39 1.60 2.29 -0.92
CA SER A 39 0.51 2.12 0.04
C SER A 39 -0.88 2.08 -0.60
N THR A 40 -1.08 2.70 -1.77
CA THR A 40 -2.35 2.65 -2.52
C THR A 40 -2.44 1.46 -3.48
N ASP A 41 -1.30 0.83 -3.80
CA ASP A 41 -1.20 -0.38 -4.64
C ASP A 41 -1.57 -1.66 -3.86
N LYS A 42 -1.63 -1.57 -2.53
CA LYS A 42 -2.23 -2.62 -1.71
C LYS A 42 -3.73 -2.67 -2.03
N PRO A 43 -4.32 -3.86 -2.22
CA PRO A 43 -5.76 -3.96 -2.35
C PRO A 43 -6.38 -3.28 -1.13
N LYS A 44 -7.29 -2.32 -1.37
CA LYS A 44 -8.07 -1.71 -0.29
C LYS A 44 -8.65 -2.87 0.51
N LEU A 45 -8.13 -3.09 1.73
CA LEU A 45 -8.74 -4.02 2.66
C LEU A 45 -10.20 -3.60 2.72
N LYS A 46 -11.09 -4.47 2.24
CA LYS A 46 -12.51 -4.20 2.35
C LYS A 46 -12.76 -4.08 3.85
N THR A 47 -12.96 -2.85 4.33
CA THR A 47 -13.52 -2.65 5.65
C THR A 47 -14.91 -3.24 5.56
N GLU A 48 -15.06 -4.49 5.99
CA GLU A 48 -16.37 -5.04 6.31
C GLU A 48 -17.03 -4.00 7.21
N LYS A 49 -18.07 -3.35 6.68
CA LYS A 49 -18.94 -2.57 7.52
C LYS A 49 -19.60 -3.61 8.41
N VAL A 50 -19.09 -3.76 9.63
CA VAL A 50 -19.85 -4.48 10.65
C VAL A 50 -21.15 -3.69 10.77
N ASP A 51 -22.25 -4.28 10.30
CA ASP A 51 -23.61 -3.76 10.48
C ASP A 51 -23.91 -3.76 11.97
N ARG A 52 -23.36 -2.77 12.69
CA ARG A 52 -23.68 -2.53 14.09
C ARG A 52 -25.12 -2.02 14.09
N PRO A 53 -26.06 -2.74 14.72
CA PRO A 53 -27.42 -2.25 14.83
C PRO A 53 -27.39 -0.90 15.56
N ALA A 54 -28.08 0.10 14.99
CA ALA A 54 -28.23 1.40 15.62
C ALA A 54 -28.84 1.18 17.01
N ARG A 55 -28.13 1.62 18.07
CA ARG A 55 -28.71 1.63 19.42
C ARG A 55 -29.98 2.46 19.36
N LYS A 56 -31.13 1.81 19.55
CA LYS A 56 -32.44 2.48 19.63
C LYS A 56 -32.29 3.58 20.68
N THR A 57 -32.45 4.83 20.28
CA THR A 57 -32.48 5.95 21.22
C THR A 57 -33.65 5.68 22.16
N THR A 58 -33.35 5.48 23.45
CA THR A 58 -34.38 5.41 24.48
C THR A 58 -35.14 6.73 24.41
N LYS A 59 -36.42 6.67 24.01
CA LYS A 59 -37.30 7.85 23.96
C LYS A 59 -37.18 8.57 25.31
N LYS A 60 -36.81 9.85 25.28
CA LYS A 60 -36.79 10.69 26.49
C LYS A 60 -38.15 10.54 27.17
N ARG A 61 -38.15 10.22 28.46
CA ARG A 61 -39.38 10.15 29.26
C ARG A 61 -40.08 11.50 29.15
N VAL A 62 -41.35 11.49 28.76
CA VAL A 62 -42.21 12.69 28.72
C VAL A 62 -42.23 13.27 30.12
N ALA A 63 -41.82 14.53 30.27
CA ALA A 63 -42.03 15.26 31.51
C ALA A 63 -43.53 15.41 31.71
N VAL A 64 -44.07 14.74 32.72
CA VAL A 64 -45.44 14.99 33.20
C VAL A 64 -45.40 16.37 33.87
N ARG A 65 -46.34 17.24 33.46
CA ARG A 65 -46.44 18.65 33.87
C ARG A 65 -46.47 18.82 35.38
#